data_AF-A0A919SXH9-F1
#
_entry.id   AF-A0A919SXH9-F1
#
_cell.length_a   1.000
_cell.length_b   1.000
_cell.length_c   1.000
_cell.angle_alpha   90.00
_cell.angle_beta   90.00
_cell.angle_gamma   90.00
#
_symmetry.space_group_name_H-M   'P 1'
#
loop_
_entity.id
_entity.type
_entity.pdbx_description
1 polymer ?
#
loop_
_entity_poly.entity_id
_entity_poly.type
_entity_poly.pdbx_seq_one_letter_code
_entity_poly.pdbx_strand_id
1 'polypeptide(L)'
;MVCARPEVQRIIHEAPTVLGASAWRKLSARYGLGLIQAALRSEMEAGAFSPRPVDPLAHLIMGALDETTRYIVTAADPATARHECLQALRQMLEGLKRPTSAPRPGGGPA
;
A
#
# COMPACT_ATOMS: atom_id res chain seq x y z
N MET A 1 5.57 -13.05 6.92
CA MET A 1 6.20 -12.03 6.05
C MET A 1 7.09 -12.74 5.04
N VAL A 2 6.58 -13.04 3.85
CA VAL A 2 7.30 -13.85 2.83
C VAL A 2 8.52 -13.10 2.27
N CYS A 3 8.47 -11.77 2.18
CA CYS A 3 9.56 -10.94 1.67
C CYS A 3 10.81 -10.89 2.56
N ALA A 4 10.70 -11.32 3.82
CA ALA A 4 11.84 -11.40 4.75
C ALA A 4 12.58 -12.74 4.66
N ARG A 5 12.07 -13.69 3.85
CA ARG A 5 12.74 -14.96 3.64
C ARG A 5 14.01 -14.76 2.82
N PRO A 6 15.15 -15.37 3.21
CA PRO A 6 16.43 -15.19 2.52
C PRO A 6 16.34 -15.47 1.01
N GLU A 7 15.56 -16.48 0.64
CA GLU A 7 15.38 -16.89 -0.76
C GLU A 7 14.64 -15.83 -1.58
N VAL A 8 13.67 -15.16 -0.96
CA VAL A 8 12.87 -14.10 -1.61
C VAL A 8 13.68 -12.81 -1.73
N GLN A 9 14.49 -12.48 -0.71
CA GLN A 9 15.41 -11.35 -0.80
C GLN A 9 16.42 -11.55 -1.93
N ARG A 10 16.96 -12.77 -2.08
CA ARG A 10 17.90 -13.10 -3.15
C ARG A 10 17.29 -12.86 -4.53
N ILE A 11 16.06 -13.32 -4.76
CA ILE A 11 15.33 -13.08 -6.01
C ILE A 11 15.13 -11.57 -6.25
N ILE A 12 14.73 -10.81 -5.23
CA ILE A 12 14.53 -9.36 -5.35
C ILE A 12 15.82 -8.63 -5.71
N HIS A 13 16.96 -9.07 -5.18
CA HIS A 13 18.27 -8.46 -5.45
C HIS A 13 18.88 -8.88 -6.80
N GLU A 14 18.68 -10.12 -7.22
CA GLU A 14 19.29 -10.66 -8.46
C GLU A 14 18.43 -10.37 -9.71
N ALA A 15 17.11 -10.23 -9.56
CA ALA A 15 16.19 -10.02 -10.68
C ALA A 15 16.47 -8.76 -11.53
N PRO A 16 16.86 -7.59 -10.99
CA PRO A 16 17.26 -6.44 -11.81
C PRO A 16 18.48 -6.71 -12.71
N THR A 17 19.41 -7.55 -12.24
CA THR A 17 20.65 -7.89 -12.95
C THR A 17 20.41 -8.92 -14.05
N VAL A 18 19.49 -9.87 -13.83
CA VAL A 18 19.16 -10.94 -14.79
C VAL A 18 18.15 -10.50 -15.86
N LEU A 19 17.11 -9.74 -15.48
CA LEU A 19 16.04 -9.31 -16.38
C LEU A 19 16.29 -7.93 -17.01
N GLY A 20 17.28 -7.20 -16.50
CA GLY A 20 17.50 -5.79 -16.79
C GLY A 20 16.57 -4.89 -15.97
N ALA A 21 17.14 -3.81 -15.41
CA ALA A 21 16.48 -2.94 -14.44
C ALA A 21 15.18 -2.26 -14.96
N SER A 22 15.00 -2.14 -16.28
CA SER A 22 13.77 -1.60 -16.88
C SER A 22 12.65 -2.63 -16.96
N ALA A 23 12.96 -3.85 -17.41
CA ALA A 23 11.98 -4.93 -17.53
C ALA A 23 11.52 -5.42 -16.14
N TRP A 24 12.45 -5.54 -15.19
CA TRP A 24 12.11 -5.85 -13.80
C TRP A 24 11.18 -4.79 -13.20
N ARG A 25 11.47 -3.49 -13.35
CA ARG A 25 10.57 -2.42 -12.87
C ARG A 25 9.18 -2.51 -13.46
N LYS A 26 9.05 -2.73 -14.78
CA LYS A 26 7.75 -2.88 -15.44
C LYS A 26 6.98 -4.08 -14.92
N LEU A 27 7.66 -5.21 -14.72
CA LEU A 27 7.05 -6.44 -14.22
C LEU A 27 6.57 -6.28 -12.78
N SER A 28 7.45 -5.78 -11.90
CA SER A 28 7.16 -5.53 -10.48
C SER A 28 6.07 -4.48 -10.30
N ALA A 29 6.08 -3.41 -11.11
CA ALA A 29 5.02 -2.41 -11.10
C ALA A 29 3.68 -3.00 -11.55
N ARG A 30 3.66 -3.81 -12.62
CA ARG A 30 2.43 -4.45 -13.11
C ARG A 30 1.82 -5.42 -12.10
N TYR A 31 2.63 -6.29 -11.51
CA TYR A 31 2.15 -7.23 -10.49
C TYR A 31 1.81 -6.54 -9.18
N GLY A 32 2.63 -5.58 -8.73
CA GLY A 32 2.35 -4.81 -7.54
C GLY A 32 1.07 -3.99 -7.66
N LEU A 33 0.85 -3.33 -8.80
CA LEU A 33 -0.35 -2.53 -9.03
C LEU A 33 -1.59 -3.42 -9.10
N GLY A 34 -1.51 -4.57 -9.78
CA GLY A 34 -2.60 -5.56 -9.83
C GLY A 34 -2.98 -6.09 -8.45
N LEU A 35 -1.98 -6.34 -7.58
CA LEU A 35 -2.22 -6.76 -6.20
C LEU A 35 -2.92 -5.68 -5.37
N ILE A 36 -2.49 -4.42 -5.50
CA ILE A 36 -3.14 -3.29 -4.81
C ILE A 36 -4.59 -3.14 -5.29
N GLN A 37 -4.84 -3.20 -6.60
CA GLN A 37 -6.20 -3.14 -7.16
C GLN A 37 -7.09 -4.27 -6.63
N ALA A 38 -6.57 -5.50 -6.55
CA ALA A 38 -7.30 -6.65 -6.04
C ALA A 38 -7.64 -6.49 -4.54
N ALA A 39 -6.68 -6.05 -3.72
CA ALA A 39 -6.90 -5.78 -2.30
C ALA A 39 -7.95 -4.69 -2.09
N LEU A 40 -7.86 -3.58 -2.83
CA LEU A 40 -8.83 -2.49 -2.73
C LEU A 40 -10.24 -2.94 -3.09
N ARG A 41 -10.42 -3.72 -4.17
CA ARG A 41 -11.73 -4.29 -4.52
C ARG A 41 -12.27 -5.18 -3.41
N SER A 42 -11.45 -6.10 -2.91
CA SER A 42 -11.85 -7.02 -1.83
C SER A 42 -12.32 -6.27 -0.58
N GLU A 43 -11.60 -5.22 -0.15
CA GLU A 43 -11.98 -4.45 1.03
C GLU A 43 -13.23 -3.58 0.81
N MET A 44 -13.46 -3.10 -0.42
CA MET A 44 -14.69 -2.38 -0.77
C MET A 44 -15.90 -3.33 -0.84
N GLU A 45 -15.73 -4.53 -1.40
CA GLU A 45 -16.75 -5.58 -1.46
C GLU A 45 -17.11 -6.10 -0.07
N ALA A 46 -16.13 -6.27 0.81
CA ALA A 46 -16.33 -6.61 2.22
C ALA A 46 -16.95 -5.46 3.04
N GLY A 47 -17.07 -4.26 2.46
CA GLY A 47 -17.64 -3.08 3.09
C GLY A 47 -16.73 -2.39 4.10
N ALA A 48 -15.47 -2.83 4.25
CA ALA A 48 -14.47 -2.21 5.10
C ALA A 48 -14.08 -0.82 4.59
N PHE A 49 -13.93 -0.67 3.27
CA PHE A 49 -13.65 0.61 2.61
C PHE A 49 -14.90 1.19 1.94
N SER A 50 -14.98 2.52 1.86
CA SER A 50 -16.00 3.19 1.03
C SER A 50 -15.70 2.97 -0.47
N PRO A 51 -16.71 2.80 -1.33
CA PRO A 51 -16.50 2.70 -2.78
C PRO A 51 -15.78 3.94 -3.33
N ARG A 52 -14.68 3.73 -4.07
CA ARG A 52 -13.86 4.78 -4.71
C ARG A 52 -13.29 4.25 -6.03
N PRO A 53 -12.86 5.12 -6.97
CA PRO A 53 -12.17 4.68 -8.18
C PRO A 53 -10.91 3.87 -7.85
N VAL A 54 -10.93 2.56 -8.14
CA VAL A 54 -9.86 1.62 -7.76
C VAL A 54 -8.54 1.95 -8.46
N ASP A 55 -8.58 2.25 -9.76
CA ASP A 55 -7.35 2.46 -10.54
C ASP A 55 -6.57 3.70 -10.11
N PRO A 56 -7.18 4.90 -9.98
CA PRO A 56 -6.47 6.06 -9.44
C PRO A 56 -5.93 5.83 -8.03
N LEU A 57 -6.70 5.17 -7.16
CA LEU A 57 -6.28 4.89 -5.78
C LEU A 57 -5.10 3.91 -5.72
N ALA A 58 -5.10 2.90 -6.58
CA ALA A 58 -3.98 1.95 -6.67
C ALA A 58 -2.69 2.63 -7.14
N HIS A 59 -2.78 3.57 -8.10
CA HIS A 59 -1.63 4.37 -8.52
C HIS A 59 -1.10 5.27 -7.42
N LEU A 60 -1.98 5.91 -6.64
CA LEU A 60 -1.59 6.74 -5.50
C LEU A 60 -0.86 5.92 -4.43
N ILE A 61 -1.39 4.75 -4.06
CA ILE A 61 -0.76 3.88 -3.08
C ILE A 61 0.60 3.37 -3.60
N MET A 62 0.67 2.94 -4.87
CA MET A 62 1.93 2.51 -5.46
C MET A 62 2.99 3.62 -5.43
N GLY A 63 2.62 4.84 -5.83
CA GLY A 63 3.54 5.99 -5.81
C GLY A 63 4.03 6.32 -4.39
N ALA A 64 3.15 6.23 -3.39
CA ALA A 64 3.53 6.43 -1.99
C ALA A 64 4.53 5.36 -1.50
N LEU A 65 4.36 4.10 -1.90
CA LEU A 65 5.27 3.01 -1.55
C LEU A 65 6.64 3.16 -2.22
N ASP A 66 6.67 3.53 -3.49
CA ASP A 66 7.91 3.77 -4.23
C ASP A 66 8.71 4.92 -3.61
N GLU A 67 8.04 6.04 -3.31
CA GLU A 67 8.70 7.21 -2.73
C GLU A 67 9.14 6.97 -1.27
N THR A 68 8.33 6.27 -0.49
CA THR A 68 8.70 5.82 0.86
C THR A 68 9.97 4.96 0.83
N THR A 69 10.07 4.04 -0.13
CA THR A 69 11.26 3.19 -0.27
C THR A 69 12.48 4.04 -0.57
N ARG A 70 12.37 5.00 -1.49
CA ARG A 70 13.47 5.93 -1.82
C ARG A 70 13.89 6.75 -0.59
N TYR A 71 12.92 7.30 0.14
CA TYR A 71 13.16 8.07 1.35
C TYR A 71 13.95 7.27 2.41
N ILE A 72 13.51 6.03 2.69
CA ILE A 72 14.16 5.14 3.67
C ILE A 72 15.60 4.81 3.25
N VAL A 73 15.83 4.51 1.98
CA VAL A 73 17.15 4.12 1.46
C VAL A 73 18.19 5.22 1.65
N THR A 74 17.77 6.49 1.60
CA THR A 74 18.67 7.65 1.73
C THR A 74 18.71 8.26 3.13
N ALA A 75 17.95 7.72 4.09
CA ALA A 75 17.84 8.28 5.44
C ALA A 75 19.11 8.04 6.27
N ALA A 76 19.47 9.01 7.12
CA ALA A 76 20.56 8.86 8.08
C ALA A 76 20.31 7.73 9.10
N ASP A 77 19.04 7.53 9.46
CA ASP A 77 18.57 6.39 10.25
C ASP A 77 17.43 5.66 9.49
N PRO A 78 17.77 4.64 8.67
CA PRO A 78 16.79 3.88 7.90
C PRO A 78 15.77 3.13 8.77
N ALA A 79 16.12 2.76 10.01
CA ALA A 79 15.22 2.02 10.88
C ALA A 79 14.10 2.92 11.39
N THR A 80 14.45 4.12 11.86
CA THR A 80 13.48 5.13 12.30
C THR A 80 12.63 5.63 11.13
N ALA A 81 13.25 5.97 10.00
CA ALA A 81 12.53 6.39 8.80
C ALA A 81 11.51 5.34 8.33
N ARG A 82 11.89 4.06 8.35
CA ARG A 82 10.97 2.96 8.03
C ARG A 82 9.80 2.89 9.02
N HIS A 83 10.05 3.08 10.31
CA HIS A 83 9.00 3.06 11.32
C HIS A 83 7.97 4.17 11.07
N GLU A 84 8.44 5.41 10.87
CA GLU A 84 7.61 6.58 10.62
C GLU A 84 6.79 6.44 9.33
N CYS A 85 7.41 6.00 8.24
CA CYS A 85 6.69 5.78 6.99
C CYS A 85 5.59 4.70 7.11
N LEU A 86 5.85 3.62 7.86
CA LEU A 86 4.84 2.60 8.11
C LEU A 86 3.68 3.13 8.96
N GLN A 87 3.95 4.02 9.92
CA GLN A 87 2.89 4.68 10.67
C GLN A 87 2.03 5.59 9.78
N ALA A 88 2.67 6.42 8.94
CA ALA A 88 1.97 7.31 8.03
C ALA A 88 1.11 6.54 7.00
N LEU A 89 1.66 5.48 6.40
CA LEU A 89 0.92 4.61 5.47
C LEU A 89 -0.29 3.96 6.13
N ARG A 90 -0.17 3.51 7.39
CA ARG A 90 -1.32 2.97 8.14
C ARG A 90 -2.40 4.03 8.33
N GLN A 91 -2.04 5.23 8.78
CA GLN A 91 -2.99 6.33 8.97
C GLN A 91 -3.72 6.69 7.67
N MET A 92 -3.00 6.70 6.54
CA MET A 92 -3.60 6.93 5.22
C MET A 92 -4.64 5.85 4.88
N LEU A 93 -4.33 4.57 5.11
CA LEU A 93 -5.26 3.46 4.89
C LEU A 93 -6.46 3.49 5.84
N GLU A 94 -6.26 3.89 7.10
CA GLU A 94 -7.36 4.08 8.05
C GLU A 94 -8.35 5.15 7.56
N GLY A 95 -7.87 6.22 6.91
CA GLY A 95 -8.72 7.24 6.26
C GLY A 95 -9.52 6.73 5.05
N LEU A 96 -9.21 5.53 4.54
CA LEU A 96 -9.98 4.87 3.48
C LEU A 96 -11.18 4.09 4.01
N LYS A 97 -11.17 3.75 5.31
CA LYS A 97 -12.24 2.98 5.95
C LYS A 97 -13.56 3.72 5.86
N ARG A 98 -14.63 2.94 5.78
CA ARG A 98 -15.98 3.48 5.83
C ARG A 98 -16.19 4.18 7.17
N PRO A 99 -16.65 5.45 7.20
CA PRO A 99 -16.95 6.10 8.47
C PRO A 99 -18.03 5.29 9.19
N THR A 100 -17.75 4.86 10.42
CA THR A 100 -18.78 4.26 11.26
C THR A 100 -19.84 5.33 11.48
N SER A 101 -21.08 5.04 11.10
CA SER A 101 -22.19 5.97 11.36
C SER A 101 -22.34 6.08 12.87
N ALA A 102 -22.01 7.23 13.46
CA ALA A 102 -22.37 7.49 14.85
C ALA A 102 -23.91 7.42 14.98
N PRO A 103 -24.48 6.86 16.06
CA PRO A 103 -25.92 6.89 16.30
C PRO A 103 -26.39 8.35 16.24
N ARG A 104 -27.40 8.63 15.40
CA ARG A 104 -28.07 9.94 15.40
C ARG A 104 -28.64 10.20 16.80
N PRO A 105 -28.23 11.26 17.52
CA PRO A 105 -28.87 11.59 18.78
C PRO A 105 -30.31 12.06 18.51
N GLY A 106 -31.28 11.28 19.01
CA GLY A 106 -32.61 11.74 19.42
C GLY A 106 -33.59 12.18 18.33
N GLY A 107 -34.21 11.22 17.65
CA GLY A 107 -35.59 11.41 17.17
C GLY A 107 -36.55 11.01 18.29
N GLY A 108 -36.93 11.95 19.15
CA GLY A 108 -38.01 11.73 20.14
C GLY A 108 -39.38 11.73 19.46
N PRO A 109 -40.35 10.90 19.90
CA PRO A 109 -41.68 10.85 19.31
C PRO A 109 -42.52 12.09 19.64
N ALA A 110 -43.52 12.30 18.79
CA ALA A 110 -44.46 13.42 18.67
C ALA A 110 -45.12 13.92 19.96
#